data_AF-A0AAU6PHG5-F1
#
_entry.id   AF-A0AAU6PHG5-F1
#
_cell.length_a   1.000
_cell.length_b   1.000
_cell.length_c   1.000
_cell.angle_alpha   90.00
_cell.angle_beta   90.00
_cell.angle_gamma   90.00
#
_symmetry.space_group_name_H-M   'P 1'
#
loop_
_entity.id
_entity.type
_entity.pdbx_description
1 polymer ?
#
loop_
_entity_poly.entity_id
_entity_poly.type
_entity_poly.pdbx_seq_one_letter_code
_entity_poly.pdbx_strand_id
1 'polypeptide(L)'
;MSNIKQQILDIRKSDDFLKKLYKIFFQEYDNSKVFYQAVASLHNSNEIDFTEEILRLFNNDHSFFNAKSMFEEILPDLDIPVQKSMDCIKHIFQESGDDLSAGTVFSSFEKYCEKDEDRVEEALQIINYDISRCNFIPPIIRAGSKFDLDKYVIIAIDFTKHNDVNLCKEAIYSLGQLQYENHPVVLNQVFQVIKNIIETTESCDILSVSIGVIFTLSTFNDTLENKAMQLIEIALKNADDNILHSASRLCFYKSEKMPIKLFGILLDALENVNSKYQGTINNIGYGLQYLLEDNQGDMVVNYLEQTLIKNPGLSIKSFDDVLRDLKQKYQPILNQIITKWLISGNINLCKAVMDIIGFFHGENIILSADLNQLKTQDSAIHLFVIKKAIGWLFYYQTSAVSFIVSMVEILDKDNLKIVEELLFDPLIVSYSKEIIDCLKSIDKPKAKTKKIILNLSKRLEKYHNDLDSAWDIKELQPSEEQKESYHRYHNRLMSKAMNESKKDSVFLSLVNEFTVLYGRRSVTYHPELGSNPKDIRQEMTFQKSEFSVTIPSLEFIDPHGLDYMLRVFRSEQLTK
;
A
#
# COMPACT_ATOMS: atom_id res chain seq x y z
N MET A 1 -33.81 30.18 10.31
CA MET A 1 -34.13 29.36 11.51
C MET A 1 -35.62 28.99 11.62
N SER A 2 -36.57 29.94 11.61
CA SER A 2 -38.02 29.63 11.76
C SER A 2 -38.59 28.70 10.66
N ASN A 3 -38.24 28.94 9.39
CA ASN A 3 -38.70 28.11 8.26
C ASN A 3 -38.19 26.64 8.35
N ILE A 4 -36.89 26.46 8.64
CA ILE A 4 -36.27 25.13 8.78
C ILE A 4 -36.91 24.33 9.92
N LYS A 5 -37.15 24.97 11.07
CA LYS A 5 -37.83 24.32 12.21
C LYS A 5 -39.22 23.82 11.84
N GLN A 6 -39.99 24.62 11.09
CA GLN A 6 -41.32 24.22 10.64
C GLN A 6 -41.26 23.00 9.71
N GLN A 7 -40.34 22.99 8.74
CA GLN A 7 -40.17 21.83 7.85
C GLN A 7 -39.81 20.54 8.59
N ILE A 8 -38.98 20.63 9.64
CA ILE A 8 -38.63 19.47 10.49
C ILE A 8 -39.85 18.99 11.28
N LEU A 9 -40.63 19.92 11.85
CA LEU A 9 -41.86 19.59 12.59
C LEU A 9 -42.91 18.91 11.69
N ASP A 10 -42.98 19.29 10.42
CA ASP A 10 -43.94 18.72 9.47
C ASP A 10 -43.64 17.24 9.16
N ILE A 11 -42.38 16.81 9.28
CA ILE A 11 -41.96 15.43 9.03
C ILE A 11 -41.82 14.56 10.28
N ARG A 12 -42.00 15.13 11.50
CA ARG A 12 -41.66 14.47 12.78
C ARG A 12 -42.39 13.17 13.10
N LYS A 13 -43.52 12.90 12.45
CA LYS A 13 -44.31 11.66 12.62
C LYS A 13 -44.12 10.67 11.47
N SER A 14 -43.16 10.93 10.58
CA SER A 14 -42.89 10.09 9.43
C SER A 14 -42.04 8.89 9.83
N ASP A 15 -42.41 7.69 9.37
CA ASP A 15 -41.58 6.49 9.55
C ASP A 15 -40.20 6.62 8.86
N ASP A 16 -40.10 7.44 7.81
CA ASP A 16 -38.84 7.82 7.15
C ASP A 16 -38.27 9.17 7.66
N PHE A 17 -38.36 9.48 8.96
CA PHE A 17 -37.96 10.78 9.51
C PHE A 17 -36.52 11.17 9.12
N LEU A 18 -35.52 10.32 9.38
CA LEU A 18 -34.11 10.61 9.06
C LEU A 18 -33.86 10.85 7.56
N LYS A 19 -34.53 10.09 6.68
CA LYS A 19 -34.41 10.29 5.22
C LYS A 19 -34.98 11.62 4.78
N LYS A 20 -36.13 12.03 5.34
CA LYS A 20 -36.75 13.32 5.04
C LYS A 20 -35.95 14.47 5.66
N LEU A 21 -35.40 14.27 6.86
CA LEU A 21 -34.53 15.22 7.53
C LEU A 21 -33.26 15.47 6.70
N TYR A 22 -32.68 14.43 6.11
CA TYR A 22 -31.55 14.56 5.18
C TYR A 22 -31.91 15.30 3.89
N LYS A 23 -33.12 15.13 3.35
CA LYS A 23 -33.58 15.93 2.20
C LYS A 23 -33.65 17.42 2.53
N ILE A 24 -34.10 17.78 3.73
CA ILE A 24 -34.09 19.17 4.22
C ILE A 24 -32.66 19.66 4.35
N PHE A 25 -31.76 18.85 4.93
CA PHE A 25 -30.33 19.19 5.02
C PHE A 25 -29.72 19.51 3.65
N PHE A 26 -29.99 18.72 2.61
CA PHE A 26 -29.46 18.95 1.27
C PHE A 26 -29.97 20.27 0.65
N GLN A 27 -31.22 20.64 0.94
CA GLN A 27 -31.80 21.92 0.49
C GLN A 27 -31.19 23.13 1.22
N GLU A 28 -30.70 22.93 2.44
CA GLU A 28 -30.11 23.95 3.31
C GLU A 28 -28.60 23.77 3.48
N TYR A 29 -27.92 23.12 2.52
CA TYR A 29 -26.51 22.76 2.65
C TYR A 29 -25.61 23.98 2.93
N ASP A 30 -25.86 25.10 2.24
CA ASP A 30 -25.17 26.38 2.44
C ASP A 30 -25.41 26.99 3.84
N ASN A 31 -26.45 26.52 4.55
CA ASN A 31 -26.84 26.93 5.90
C ASN A 31 -26.76 25.77 6.91
N SER A 32 -25.90 24.77 6.68
CA SER A 32 -25.77 23.54 7.49
C SER A 32 -25.72 23.79 9.01
N LYS A 33 -24.96 24.79 9.47
CA LYS A 33 -24.90 25.16 10.89
C LYS A 33 -26.25 25.58 11.48
N VAL A 34 -27.03 26.36 10.73
CA VAL A 34 -28.37 26.81 11.14
C VAL A 34 -29.34 25.62 11.18
N PHE A 35 -29.17 24.66 10.27
CA PHE A 35 -29.93 23.42 10.26
C PHE A 35 -29.63 22.57 11.51
N TYR A 36 -28.35 22.31 11.83
CA TYR A 36 -27.97 21.52 13.02
C TYR A 36 -28.51 22.14 14.31
N GLN A 37 -28.37 23.47 14.45
CA GLN A 37 -28.95 24.21 15.59
C GLN A 37 -30.47 24.13 15.66
N ALA A 38 -31.15 24.08 14.51
CA ALA A 38 -32.59 23.91 14.47
C ALA A 38 -33.02 22.52 14.98
N VAL A 39 -32.34 21.45 14.54
CA VAL A 39 -32.58 20.09 15.02
C VAL A 39 -32.30 19.96 16.51
N ALA A 40 -31.14 20.44 16.98
CA ALA A 40 -30.77 20.41 18.39
C ALA A 40 -31.79 21.18 19.24
N SER A 41 -32.18 22.38 18.82
CA SER A 41 -33.17 23.18 19.55
C SER A 41 -34.55 22.53 19.61
N LEU A 42 -34.98 21.82 18.56
CA LEU A 42 -36.26 21.09 18.56
C LEU A 42 -36.19 19.84 19.44
N HIS A 43 -35.03 19.17 19.48
CA HIS A 43 -34.80 18.06 20.39
C HIS A 43 -34.86 18.53 21.84
N ASN A 44 -34.08 19.55 22.19
CA ASN A 44 -33.99 20.08 23.55
C ASN A 44 -35.32 20.67 24.05
N SER A 45 -36.22 21.07 23.14
CA SER A 45 -37.59 21.48 23.47
C SER A 45 -38.61 20.33 23.49
N ASN A 46 -38.17 19.07 23.39
CA ASN A 46 -38.99 17.86 23.33
C ASN A 46 -40.00 17.82 22.16
N GLU A 47 -39.74 18.55 21.08
CA GLU A 47 -40.62 18.56 19.89
C GLU A 47 -40.31 17.40 18.93
N ILE A 48 -39.09 16.86 19.00
CA ILE A 48 -38.60 15.66 18.31
C ILE A 48 -37.72 14.86 19.27
N ASP A 49 -37.63 13.54 19.10
CA ASP A 49 -36.61 12.72 19.78
C ASP A 49 -35.58 12.23 18.75
N PHE A 50 -34.67 13.12 18.38
CA PHE A 50 -33.57 12.79 17.48
C PHE A 50 -32.72 11.60 17.96
N THR A 51 -32.51 11.42 19.26
CA THR A 51 -31.69 10.31 19.78
C THR A 51 -32.35 8.94 19.62
N GLU A 52 -33.66 8.84 19.76
CA GLU A 52 -34.41 7.61 19.45
C GLU A 52 -34.29 7.21 17.98
N GLU A 53 -34.29 8.20 17.09
CA GLU A 53 -34.12 7.95 15.65
C GLU A 53 -32.71 7.45 15.34
N ILE A 54 -31.68 7.96 16.02
CA ILE A 54 -30.30 7.48 15.90
C ILE A 54 -30.13 6.04 16.41
N LEU A 55 -30.78 5.68 17.53
CA LEU A 55 -30.73 4.32 18.07
C LEU A 55 -31.45 3.28 17.18
N ARG A 56 -32.29 3.72 16.23
CA ARG A 56 -32.97 2.86 15.26
C ARG A 56 -32.22 2.72 13.94
N LEU A 57 -31.09 3.40 13.79
CA LEU A 57 -30.34 3.46 12.53
C LEU A 57 -29.43 2.23 12.39
N PHE A 58 -29.47 1.52 11.26
CA PHE A 58 -28.62 0.34 11.00
C PHE A 58 -27.78 0.53 9.74
N ASN A 59 -26.63 -0.15 9.63
CA ASN A 59 -25.71 0.01 8.48
C ASN A 59 -26.35 -0.40 7.13
N ASN A 60 -27.32 -1.31 7.15
CA ASN A 60 -28.06 -1.70 5.95
C ASN A 60 -28.99 -0.59 5.41
N ASP A 61 -29.20 0.51 6.14
CA ASP A 61 -29.88 1.68 5.64
C ASP A 61 -28.98 2.49 4.71
N HIS A 62 -29.45 2.75 3.48
CA HIS A 62 -28.75 3.61 2.51
C HIS A 62 -28.45 5.03 3.04
N SER A 63 -29.08 5.46 4.14
CA SER A 63 -28.86 6.75 4.79
C SER A 63 -27.94 6.68 6.02
N PHE A 64 -27.36 5.52 6.36
CA PHE A 64 -26.56 5.32 7.57
C PHE A 64 -25.45 6.37 7.72
N PHE A 65 -24.51 6.42 6.77
CA PHE A 65 -23.36 7.32 6.84
C PHE A 65 -23.77 8.80 6.87
N ASN A 66 -24.84 9.16 6.15
CA ASN A 66 -25.37 10.51 6.15
C ASN A 66 -25.97 10.90 7.51
N ALA A 67 -26.74 10.00 8.13
CA ALA A 67 -27.32 10.23 9.44
C ALA A 67 -26.25 10.20 10.55
N LYS A 68 -25.23 9.35 10.43
CA LYS A 68 -24.03 9.36 11.28
C LYS A 68 -23.34 10.72 11.24
N SER A 69 -22.99 11.23 10.06
CA SER A 69 -22.34 12.55 9.94
C SER A 69 -23.21 13.68 10.48
N MET A 70 -24.53 13.62 10.30
CA MET A 70 -25.45 14.60 10.87
C MET A 70 -25.48 14.54 12.41
N PHE A 71 -25.51 13.33 12.97
CA PHE A 71 -25.46 13.13 14.42
C PHE A 71 -24.16 13.65 15.03
N GLU A 72 -23.02 13.40 14.37
CA GLU A 72 -21.71 13.89 14.79
C GLU A 72 -21.65 15.41 14.95
N GLU A 73 -22.35 16.16 14.09
CA GLU A 73 -22.40 17.63 14.15
C GLU A 73 -23.44 18.16 15.15
N ILE A 74 -24.54 17.43 15.36
CA ILE A 74 -25.65 17.87 16.23
C ILE A 74 -25.36 17.55 17.70
N LEU A 75 -24.72 16.40 17.99
CA LEU A 75 -24.55 15.87 19.34
C LEU A 75 -24.02 16.91 20.36
N PRO A 76 -23.01 17.75 20.05
CA PRO A 76 -22.51 18.73 21.01
C PRO A 76 -23.59 19.71 21.49
N ASP A 77 -24.57 20.04 20.67
CA ASP A 77 -25.65 20.99 20.97
C ASP A 77 -26.87 20.35 21.67
N LEU A 78 -26.87 19.04 21.88
CA LEU A 78 -27.97 18.34 22.55
C LEU A 78 -27.93 18.51 24.08
N ASP A 79 -29.12 18.63 24.65
CA ASP A 79 -29.37 18.60 26.10
C ASP A 79 -30.02 17.27 26.47
N ILE A 80 -29.16 16.25 26.58
CA ILE A 80 -29.53 14.85 26.85
C ILE A 80 -28.73 14.31 28.03
N PRO A 81 -29.21 13.28 28.75
CA PRO A 81 -28.41 12.58 29.75
C PRO A 81 -27.14 11.99 29.13
N VAL A 82 -26.03 12.01 29.87
CA VAL A 82 -24.73 11.51 29.39
C VAL A 82 -24.82 10.04 29.00
N GLN A 83 -25.54 9.24 29.80
CA GLN A 83 -25.82 7.83 29.50
C GLN A 83 -26.44 7.65 28.10
N LYS A 84 -27.46 8.45 27.75
CA LYS A 84 -28.14 8.36 26.45
C LYS A 84 -27.20 8.74 25.29
N SER A 85 -26.35 9.75 25.52
CA SER A 85 -25.30 10.15 24.57
C SER A 85 -24.32 9.00 24.30
N MET A 86 -23.79 8.37 25.36
CA MET A 86 -22.89 7.23 25.25
C MET A 86 -23.54 6.03 24.55
N ASP A 87 -24.83 5.77 24.80
CA ASP A 87 -25.57 4.69 24.15
C ASP A 87 -25.71 4.92 22.64
N CYS A 88 -26.04 6.14 22.20
CA CYS A 88 -26.06 6.50 20.78
C CYS A 88 -24.69 6.34 20.11
N ILE A 89 -23.61 6.80 20.77
CA ILE A 89 -22.24 6.66 20.27
C ILE A 89 -21.85 5.19 20.12
N LYS A 90 -22.12 4.38 21.14
CA LYS A 90 -21.81 2.94 21.14
C LYS A 90 -22.56 2.22 20.02
N HIS A 91 -23.84 2.54 19.83
CA HIS A 91 -24.67 2.01 18.75
C HIS A 91 -24.09 2.34 17.38
N ILE A 92 -23.84 3.63 17.11
CA ILE A 92 -23.29 4.07 15.81
C ILE A 92 -21.90 3.49 15.54
N PHE A 93 -21.05 3.39 16.56
CA PHE A 93 -19.74 2.77 16.43
C PHE A 93 -19.85 1.29 16.04
N GLN A 94 -20.76 0.54 16.69
CA GLN A 94 -20.99 -0.87 16.36
C GLN A 94 -21.55 -1.07 14.95
N GLU A 95 -22.47 -0.21 14.52
CA GLU A 95 -23.05 -0.29 13.18
C GLU A 95 -22.05 0.14 12.07
N SER A 96 -21.12 1.05 12.36
CA SER A 96 -20.15 1.54 11.36
C SER A 96 -19.14 0.47 10.91
N GLY A 97 -18.90 -0.58 11.72
CA GLY A 97 -17.92 -1.62 11.43
C GLY A 97 -16.47 -1.13 11.45
N ASP A 98 -15.56 -1.92 10.88
CA ASP A 98 -14.11 -1.64 10.85
C ASP A 98 -13.69 -0.72 9.68
N ASP A 99 -14.43 0.37 9.43
CA ASP A 99 -13.97 1.39 8.50
C ASP A 99 -13.08 2.44 9.21
N LEU A 100 -12.19 3.10 8.47
CA LEU A 100 -11.27 4.11 9.02
C LEU A 100 -11.99 5.36 9.60
N SER A 101 -13.31 5.46 9.45
CA SER A 101 -14.16 6.56 9.91
C SER A 101 -15.06 6.21 11.10
N ALA A 102 -15.12 4.94 11.52
CA ALA A 102 -16.01 4.49 12.59
C ALA A 102 -15.71 5.22 13.92
N GLY A 103 -14.43 5.52 14.17
CA GLY A 103 -13.98 6.22 15.38
C GLY A 103 -14.27 7.72 15.42
N THR A 104 -14.65 8.38 14.32
CA THR A 104 -14.87 9.85 14.30
C THR A 104 -15.99 10.27 15.25
N VAL A 105 -16.94 9.38 15.51
CA VAL A 105 -18.09 9.65 16.38
C VAL A 105 -17.68 9.98 17.82
N PHE A 106 -16.57 9.43 18.32
CA PHE A 106 -16.05 9.74 19.66
C PHE A 106 -15.56 11.19 19.79
N SER A 107 -15.14 11.82 18.68
CA SER A 107 -14.75 13.24 18.70
C SER A 107 -15.96 14.17 18.92
N SER A 108 -17.15 13.76 18.50
CA SER A 108 -18.39 14.48 18.79
C SER A 108 -18.81 14.34 20.25
N PHE A 109 -18.57 13.17 20.85
CA PHE A 109 -18.79 12.97 22.28
C PHE A 109 -17.86 13.84 23.13
N GLU A 110 -16.58 13.93 22.74
CA GLU A 110 -15.62 14.86 23.37
C GLU A 110 -16.16 16.29 23.37
N LYS A 111 -16.55 16.83 22.20
CA LYS A 111 -17.16 18.17 22.09
C LYS A 111 -18.44 18.35 22.92
N TYR A 112 -19.23 17.29 23.09
CA TYR A 112 -20.42 17.31 23.94
C TYR A 112 -20.07 17.43 25.43
N CYS A 113 -19.02 16.73 25.89
CA CYS A 113 -18.48 16.83 27.24
C CYS A 113 -17.75 18.16 27.50
N GLU A 114 -17.10 18.75 26.50
CA GLU A 114 -16.40 20.04 26.63
C GLU A 114 -17.29 21.23 27.00
N LYS A 115 -18.61 21.09 26.87
CA LYS A 115 -19.54 22.18 27.20
C LYS A 115 -19.84 22.32 28.68
N ASP A 116 -19.65 21.26 29.44
CA ASP A 116 -20.06 21.20 30.85
C ASP A 116 -19.22 20.15 31.58
N GLU A 117 -18.47 20.59 32.59
CA GLU A 117 -17.60 19.69 33.37
C GLU A 117 -18.42 18.60 34.08
N ASP A 118 -19.67 18.88 34.48
CA ASP A 118 -20.54 17.89 35.13
C ASP A 118 -20.80 16.68 34.22
N ARG A 119 -20.82 16.89 32.89
CA ARG A 119 -20.96 15.78 31.92
C ARG A 119 -19.73 14.89 31.90
N VAL A 120 -18.54 15.46 32.11
CA VAL A 120 -17.29 14.71 32.20
C VAL A 120 -17.31 13.85 33.47
N GLU A 121 -17.71 14.42 34.60
CA GLU A 121 -17.80 13.72 35.88
C GLU A 121 -18.85 12.60 35.86
N GLU A 122 -20.04 12.86 35.30
CA GLU A 122 -21.09 11.85 35.12
C GLU A 122 -20.60 10.70 34.21
N ALA A 123 -19.92 11.01 33.10
CA ALA A 123 -19.37 10.00 32.20
C ALA A 123 -18.34 9.10 32.89
N LEU A 124 -17.46 9.68 33.72
CA LEU A 124 -16.49 8.93 34.52
C LEU A 124 -17.18 8.03 35.55
N GLN A 125 -18.24 8.50 36.20
CA GLN A 125 -19.03 7.68 37.12
C GLN A 125 -19.66 6.49 36.37
N ILE A 126 -20.25 6.70 35.20
CA ILE A 126 -20.81 5.64 34.36
C ILE A 126 -19.77 4.56 34.05
N ILE A 127 -18.54 4.95 33.67
CA ILE A 127 -17.46 3.98 33.38
C ILE A 127 -17.01 3.22 34.63
N ASN A 128 -16.97 3.87 35.79
CA ASN A 128 -16.66 3.19 37.04
C ASN A 128 -17.72 2.12 37.40
N TYR A 129 -18.98 2.29 36.98
CA TYR A 129 -20.02 1.28 37.12
C TYR A 129 -20.00 0.23 35.99
N ASP A 130 -19.66 0.62 34.75
CA ASP A 130 -19.63 -0.23 33.56
C ASP A 130 -18.31 -0.05 32.77
N ILE A 131 -17.30 -0.82 33.18
CA ILE A 131 -15.95 -0.79 32.59
C ILE A 131 -15.96 -1.20 31.10
N SER A 132 -17.01 -1.88 30.61
CA SER A 132 -17.14 -2.22 29.18
C SER A 132 -17.21 -0.99 28.27
N ARG A 133 -17.37 0.20 28.84
CA ARG A 133 -17.37 1.50 28.16
C ARG A 133 -16.01 2.20 28.19
N CYS A 134 -14.92 1.49 28.46
CA CYS A 134 -13.57 2.07 28.53
C CYS A 134 -13.15 2.88 27.28
N ASN A 135 -13.69 2.58 26.09
CA ASN A 135 -13.41 3.31 24.84
C ASN A 135 -13.82 4.80 24.90
N PHE A 136 -14.62 5.20 25.89
CA PHE A 136 -14.96 6.61 26.13
C PHE A 136 -13.92 7.34 27.00
N ILE A 137 -12.97 6.65 27.62
CA ILE A 137 -11.95 7.29 28.46
C ILE A 137 -11.15 8.35 27.67
N PRO A 138 -10.65 8.10 26.44
CA PRO A 138 -9.92 9.14 25.70
C PRO A 138 -10.71 10.43 25.44
N PRO A 139 -11.93 10.40 24.88
CA PRO A 139 -12.68 11.63 24.69
C PRO A 139 -13.07 12.31 26.02
N ILE A 140 -13.35 11.55 27.09
CA ILE A 140 -13.67 12.12 28.41
C ILE A 140 -12.47 12.83 29.01
N ILE A 141 -11.30 12.18 29.05
CA ILE A 141 -10.09 12.74 29.65
C ILE A 141 -9.62 13.96 28.84
N ARG A 142 -9.71 13.93 27.51
CA ARG A 142 -9.39 15.10 26.67
C ARG A 142 -10.33 16.27 26.95
N ALA A 143 -11.64 16.04 26.98
CA ALA A 143 -12.62 17.08 27.31
C ALA A 143 -12.36 17.65 28.72
N GLY A 144 -12.20 16.79 29.71
CA GLY A 144 -11.88 17.16 31.09
C GLY A 144 -10.61 17.99 31.23
N SER A 145 -9.55 17.62 30.50
CA SER A 145 -8.26 18.33 30.57
C SER A 145 -8.32 19.80 30.14
N LYS A 146 -9.37 20.21 29.40
CA LYS A 146 -9.62 21.62 29.06
C LYS A 146 -10.14 22.44 30.24
N PHE A 147 -10.74 21.78 31.23
CA PHE A 147 -11.16 22.41 32.49
C PHE A 147 -10.03 22.39 33.52
N ASP A 148 -9.40 21.23 33.74
CA ASP A 148 -8.32 21.06 34.71
C ASP A 148 -7.36 19.93 34.28
N LEU A 149 -6.25 20.31 33.64
CA LEU A 149 -5.27 19.34 33.15
C LEU A 149 -4.73 18.43 34.26
N ASP A 150 -4.36 18.98 35.42
CA ASP A 150 -3.76 18.24 36.53
C ASP A 150 -4.73 17.19 37.09
N LYS A 151 -5.99 17.56 37.34
CA LYS A 151 -7.04 16.65 37.81
C LYS A 151 -7.22 15.47 36.87
N TYR A 152 -7.42 15.72 35.58
CA TYR A 152 -7.73 14.67 34.61
C TYR A 152 -6.50 13.82 34.22
N VAL A 153 -5.29 14.36 34.33
CA VAL A 153 -4.06 13.56 34.25
C VAL A 153 -3.96 12.58 35.42
N ILE A 154 -4.27 13.01 36.65
CA ILE A 154 -4.25 12.11 37.82
C ILE A 154 -5.28 10.99 37.65
N ILE A 155 -6.50 11.33 37.22
CA ILE A 155 -7.55 10.33 36.95
C ILE A 155 -7.08 9.31 35.91
N ALA A 156 -6.52 9.77 34.79
CA ALA A 156 -6.00 8.87 33.77
C ALA A 156 -4.84 7.99 34.29
N ILE A 157 -3.91 8.55 35.06
CA ILE A 157 -2.84 7.80 35.73
C ILE A 157 -3.41 6.72 36.65
N ASP A 158 -4.46 7.01 37.41
CA ASP A 158 -5.07 6.02 38.29
C ASP A 158 -5.73 4.88 37.50
N PHE A 159 -6.37 5.16 36.36
CA PHE A 159 -6.87 4.11 35.47
C PHE A 159 -5.77 3.22 34.86
N THR A 160 -4.55 3.73 34.68
CA THR A 160 -3.43 2.88 34.22
C THR A 160 -3.06 1.77 35.21
N LYS A 161 -3.46 1.90 36.47
CA LYS A 161 -3.18 0.92 37.54
C LYS A 161 -4.28 -0.15 37.65
N HIS A 162 -5.33 -0.06 36.85
CA HIS A 162 -6.45 -0.99 36.90
C HIS A 162 -6.06 -2.37 36.31
N ASN A 163 -6.67 -3.44 36.80
CA ASN A 163 -6.39 -4.81 36.35
C ASN A 163 -6.94 -5.13 34.94
N ASP A 164 -7.91 -4.34 34.48
CA ASP A 164 -8.49 -4.48 33.14
C ASP A 164 -7.55 -3.87 32.09
N VAL A 165 -7.09 -4.72 31.16
CA VAL A 165 -6.11 -4.36 30.13
C VAL A 165 -6.66 -3.29 29.19
N ASN A 166 -7.96 -3.34 28.82
CA ASN A 166 -8.54 -2.37 27.90
C ASN A 166 -8.64 -1.01 28.56
N LEU A 167 -9.12 -0.94 29.81
CA LEU A 167 -9.15 0.32 30.57
C LEU A 167 -7.76 0.92 30.73
N CYS A 168 -6.76 0.09 31.03
CA CYS A 168 -5.36 0.52 31.13
C CYS A 168 -4.86 1.10 29.79
N LYS A 169 -5.10 0.41 28.67
CA LYS A 169 -4.73 0.89 27.32
C LYS A 169 -5.37 2.22 26.97
N GLU A 170 -6.68 2.35 27.19
CA GLU A 170 -7.42 3.57 26.90
C GLU A 170 -6.92 4.74 27.76
N ALA A 171 -6.59 4.50 29.03
CA ALA A 171 -5.99 5.49 29.90
C ALA A 171 -4.58 5.91 29.45
N ILE A 172 -3.71 4.96 29.09
CA ILE A 172 -2.37 5.24 28.55
C ILE A 172 -2.47 6.03 27.24
N TYR A 173 -3.36 5.61 26.34
CA TYR A 173 -3.60 6.31 25.09
C TYR A 173 -4.05 7.75 25.33
N SER A 174 -4.97 7.97 26.27
CA SER A 174 -5.48 9.28 26.66
C SER A 174 -4.36 10.23 27.08
N LEU A 175 -3.43 9.76 27.91
CA LEU A 175 -2.26 10.53 28.37
C LEU A 175 -1.39 11.01 27.19
N GLY A 176 -1.28 10.22 26.12
CA GLY A 176 -0.54 10.65 24.92
C GLY A 176 -1.26 11.67 24.04
N GLN A 177 -2.55 11.92 24.25
CA GLN A 177 -3.34 12.86 23.44
C GLN A 177 -3.55 14.24 24.08
N LEU A 178 -3.03 14.46 25.30
CA LEU A 178 -3.17 15.73 26.00
C LEU A 178 -2.13 16.76 25.53
N GLN A 179 -2.42 18.04 25.78
CA GLN A 179 -1.56 19.18 25.43
C GLN A 179 -0.70 19.56 26.63
N TYR A 180 0.63 19.64 26.45
CA TYR A 180 1.60 19.79 27.54
C TYR A 180 2.56 20.99 27.37
N GLU A 181 2.41 21.79 26.32
CA GLU A 181 3.35 22.84 25.89
C GLU A 181 3.73 23.81 27.01
N ASN A 182 2.81 24.07 27.94
CA ASN A 182 3.01 24.98 29.07
C ASN A 182 3.03 24.28 30.44
N HIS A 183 3.07 22.95 30.47
CA HIS A 183 2.94 22.13 31.69
C HIS A 183 4.10 21.13 31.85
N PRO A 184 5.36 21.58 31.94
CA PRO A 184 6.53 20.70 31.95
C PRO A 184 6.60 19.77 33.18
N VAL A 185 6.01 20.17 34.31
CA VAL A 185 5.95 19.32 35.52
C VAL A 185 5.02 18.13 35.28
N VAL A 186 3.82 18.39 34.76
CA VAL A 186 2.81 17.38 34.43
C VAL A 186 3.33 16.45 33.32
N LEU A 187 3.95 17.00 32.27
CA LEU A 187 4.61 16.23 31.21
C LEU A 187 5.62 15.22 31.78
N ASN A 188 6.51 15.68 32.67
CA ASN A 188 7.53 14.82 33.26
C ASN A 188 6.90 13.75 34.16
N GLN A 189 5.85 14.07 34.92
CA GLN A 189 5.11 13.09 35.71
C GLN A 189 4.53 11.99 34.83
N VAL A 190 3.82 12.36 33.75
CA VAL A 190 3.24 11.41 32.80
C VAL A 190 4.33 10.57 32.13
N PHE A 191 5.43 11.19 31.69
CA PHE A 191 6.57 10.48 31.12
C PHE A 191 7.15 9.44 32.09
N GLN A 192 7.30 9.77 33.39
CA GLN A 192 7.78 8.80 34.38
C GLN A 192 6.79 7.64 34.60
N VAL A 193 5.48 7.91 34.58
CA VAL A 193 4.46 6.86 34.69
C VAL A 193 4.55 5.89 33.51
N ILE A 194 4.57 6.40 32.27
CA ILE A 194 4.67 5.56 31.07
C ILE A 194 6.01 4.82 31.02
N LYS A 195 7.10 5.48 31.41
CA LYS A 195 8.41 4.82 31.59
C LYS A 195 8.30 3.60 32.51
N ASN A 196 7.75 3.79 33.72
CA ASN A 196 7.62 2.70 34.68
C ASN A 196 6.73 1.56 34.14
N ILE A 197 5.66 1.89 33.41
CA ILE A 197 4.81 0.89 32.74
C ILE A 197 5.64 0.08 31.74
N ILE A 198 6.41 0.72 30.86
CA ILE A 198 7.26 0.03 29.86
C ILE A 198 8.29 -0.87 30.55
N GLU A 199 8.88 -0.43 31.65
CA GLU A 199 9.93 -1.17 32.37
C GLU A 199 9.39 -2.35 33.19
N THR A 200 8.08 -2.40 33.51
CA THR A 200 7.51 -3.37 34.46
C THR A 200 6.43 -4.26 33.87
N THR A 201 5.76 -3.84 32.80
CA THR A 201 4.66 -4.61 32.21
C THR A 201 5.17 -5.79 31.40
N GLU A 202 4.47 -6.93 31.49
CA GLU A 202 4.67 -8.09 30.62
C GLU A 202 3.63 -8.15 29.49
N SER A 203 2.64 -7.25 29.49
CA SER A 203 1.55 -7.22 28.50
C SER A 203 2.00 -6.53 27.21
N CYS A 204 2.04 -7.29 26.11
CA CYS A 204 2.35 -6.76 24.79
C CYS A 204 1.31 -5.72 24.33
N ASP A 205 0.04 -5.90 24.70
CA ASP A 205 -1.01 -4.92 24.39
C ASP A 205 -0.76 -3.57 25.06
N ILE A 206 -0.34 -3.57 26.33
CA ILE A 206 0.02 -2.34 27.05
C ILE A 206 1.28 -1.71 26.46
N LEU A 207 2.31 -2.52 26.15
CA LEU A 207 3.54 -2.04 25.49
C LEU A 207 3.24 -1.38 24.14
N SER A 208 2.36 -1.99 23.35
CA SER A 208 2.00 -1.52 22.00
C SER A 208 1.46 -0.08 22.01
N VAL A 209 0.63 0.27 22.99
CA VAL A 209 0.09 1.63 23.14
C VAL A 209 1.15 2.56 23.75
N SER A 210 1.92 2.06 24.71
CA SER A 210 2.92 2.84 25.44
C SER A 210 4.04 3.37 24.54
N ILE A 211 4.47 2.62 23.52
CA ILE A 211 5.48 3.07 22.54
C ILE A 211 5.02 4.34 21.80
N GLY A 212 3.75 4.36 21.35
CA GLY A 212 3.20 5.53 20.66
C GLY A 212 3.11 6.76 21.57
N VAL A 213 2.72 6.53 22.82
CA VAL A 213 2.57 7.57 23.83
C VAL A 213 3.93 8.13 24.26
N ILE A 214 4.92 7.29 24.58
CA ILE A 214 6.25 7.76 25.01
C ILE A 214 6.95 8.57 23.91
N PHE A 215 6.79 8.15 22.64
CA PHE A 215 7.26 8.93 21.51
C PHE A 215 6.57 10.30 21.47
N THR A 216 5.24 10.33 21.52
CA THR A 216 4.46 11.58 21.46
C THR A 216 4.84 12.54 22.59
N LEU A 217 4.96 12.06 23.83
CA LEU A 217 5.40 12.86 24.97
C LEU A 217 6.80 13.45 24.77
N SER A 218 7.70 12.70 24.13
CA SER A 218 9.05 13.19 23.84
C SER A 218 9.07 14.36 22.86
N THR A 219 8.05 14.52 22.01
CA THR A 219 7.98 15.63 21.03
C THR A 219 7.67 16.99 21.68
N PHE A 220 7.24 17.03 22.94
CA PHE A 220 7.04 18.27 23.69
C PHE A 220 8.33 18.80 24.32
N ASN A 221 9.37 17.97 24.44
CA ASN A 221 10.63 18.36 25.08
C ASN A 221 11.80 17.49 24.60
N ASP A 222 12.70 18.08 23.82
CA ASP A 222 13.88 17.44 23.23
C ASP A 222 14.78 16.71 24.25
N THR A 223 14.79 17.13 25.52
CA THR A 223 15.57 16.45 26.57
C THR A 223 15.06 15.03 26.89
N LEU A 224 13.84 14.70 26.45
CA LEU A 224 13.21 13.39 26.63
C LEU A 224 13.46 12.45 25.46
N GLU A 225 13.88 12.94 24.30
CA GLU A 225 14.02 12.18 23.05
C GLU A 225 14.89 10.92 23.24
N ASN A 226 16.12 11.10 23.75
CA ASN A 226 17.04 9.99 23.99
C ASN A 226 16.49 8.95 24.97
N LYS A 227 15.73 9.38 25.99
CA LYS A 227 15.10 8.47 26.96
C LYS A 227 13.95 7.70 26.32
N ALA A 228 13.13 8.37 25.51
CA ALA A 228 12.05 7.73 24.78
C ALA A 228 12.58 6.68 23.79
N MET A 229 13.64 6.99 23.04
CA MET A 229 14.29 6.02 22.15
C MET A 229 14.74 4.75 22.89
N GLN A 230 15.38 4.89 24.05
CA GLN A 230 15.80 3.73 24.86
C GLN A 230 14.61 2.89 25.34
N LEU A 231 13.52 3.54 25.74
CA LEU A 231 12.30 2.85 26.19
C LEU A 231 11.60 2.11 25.04
N ILE A 232 11.55 2.73 23.86
CA ILE A 232 11.03 2.09 22.65
C ILE A 232 11.90 0.88 22.28
N GLU A 233 13.23 1.01 22.32
CA GLU A 233 14.14 -0.11 22.08
C GLU A 233 13.92 -1.27 23.07
N ILE A 234 13.72 -0.97 24.36
CA ILE A 234 13.38 -1.98 25.39
C ILE A 234 12.08 -2.71 25.02
N ALA A 235 11.03 -1.97 24.66
CA ALA A 235 9.73 -2.54 24.32
C ALA A 235 9.77 -3.41 23.04
N LEU A 236 10.72 -3.15 22.13
CA LEU A 236 10.85 -3.88 20.86
C LEU A 236 11.68 -5.17 20.94
N LYS A 237 12.43 -5.43 22.03
CA LYS A 237 13.36 -6.57 22.11
C LYS A 237 12.72 -7.95 21.87
N ASN A 238 11.46 -8.12 22.24
CA ASN A 238 10.68 -9.34 22.01
C ASN A 238 9.29 -9.00 21.47
N ALA A 239 9.22 -8.09 20.49
CA ALA A 239 7.98 -7.58 19.95
C ALA A 239 7.12 -8.70 19.32
N ASP A 240 5.85 -8.76 19.69
CA ASP A 240 4.83 -9.54 19.00
C ASP A 240 4.21 -8.73 17.84
N ASP A 241 3.24 -9.33 17.15
CA ASP A 241 2.57 -8.70 16.01
C ASP A 241 1.87 -7.38 16.40
N ASN A 242 1.36 -7.25 17.63
CA ASN A 242 0.69 -6.05 18.11
C ASN A 242 1.68 -4.90 18.33
N ILE A 243 2.83 -5.19 18.96
CA ILE A 243 3.90 -4.22 19.15
C ILE A 243 4.48 -3.78 17.80
N LEU A 244 4.72 -4.72 16.88
CA LEU A 244 5.20 -4.41 15.53
C LEU A 244 4.19 -3.58 14.74
N HIS A 245 2.88 -3.85 14.89
CA HIS A 245 1.85 -3.01 14.28
C HIS A 245 1.93 -1.57 14.80
N SER A 246 2.05 -1.37 16.12
CA SER A 246 2.23 -0.04 16.69
C SER A 246 3.51 0.66 16.23
N ALA A 247 4.62 -0.07 16.13
CA ALA A 247 5.88 0.45 15.59
C ALA A 247 5.71 0.92 14.13
N SER A 248 5.00 0.14 13.30
CA SER A 248 4.71 0.53 11.91
C SER A 248 3.87 1.80 11.83
N ARG A 249 2.93 2.01 12.75
CA ARG A 249 2.10 3.22 12.81
C ARG A 249 2.92 4.46 13.14
N LEU A 250 4.00 4.33 13.92
CA LEU A 250 4.93 5.43 14.15
C LEU A 250 5.66 5.82 12.86
N CYS A 251 6.12 4.83 12.08
CA CYS A 251 6.73 5.08 10.77
C CYS A 251 5.77 5.79 9.81
N PHE A 252 4.46 5.50 9.87
CA PHE A 252 3.47 6.14 9.01
C PHE A 252 3.06 7.54 9.48
N TYR A 253 2.49 7.67 10.69
CA TYR A 253 1.79 8.90 11.11
C TYR A 253 2.71 9.99 11.67
N LYS A 254 3.97 9.68 11.97
CA LYS A 254 4.89 10.57 12.70
C LYS A 254 6.25 10.71 12.04
N SER A 255 6.38 10.25 10.79
CA SER A 255 7.63 10.24 10.04
C SER A 255 8.36 11.58 10.05
N GLU A 256 7.66 12.68 9.76
CA GLU A 256 8.24 14.03 9.68
C GLU A 256 8.88 14.55 10.99
N LYS A 257 8.40 14.08 12.15
CA LYS A 257 8.87 14.51 13.47
C LYS A 257 9.83 13.51 14.11
N MET A 258 10.13 12.41 13.41
CA MET A 258 10.87 11.30 13.98
C MET A 258 12.37 11.43 13.72
N PRO A 259 13.23 11.35 14.75
CA PRO A 259 14.67 11.27 14.56
C PRO A 259 15.05 10.06 13.70
N ILE A 260 15.94 10.24 12.73
CA ILE A 260 16.42 9.17 11.82
C ILE A 260 16.94 7.95 12.60
N LYS A 261 17.60 8.18 13.74
CA LYS A 261 18.08 7.12 14.63
C LYS A 261 16.93 6.24 15.18
N LEU A 262 15.81 6.86 15.57
CA LEU A 262 14.63 6.12 16.02
C LEU A 262 13.98 5.36 14.85
N PHE A 263 13.96 5.96 13.66
CA PHE A 263 13.54 5.26 12.44
C PHE A 263 14.33 3.96 12.24
N GLY A 264 15.66 3.99 12.42
CA GLY A 264 16.51 2.79 12.34
C GLY A 264 16.10 1.71 13.36
N ILE A 265 15.91 2.09 14.62
CA ILE A 265 15.48 1.17 15.69
C ILE A 265 14.12 0.51 15.33
N LEU A 266 13.18 1.29 14.79
CA LEU A 266 11.88 0.76 14.38
C LEU A 266 12.03 -0.20 13.20
N LEU A 267 12.80 0.17 12.17
CA LEU A 267 13.01 -0.67 11.00
C LEU A 267 13.65 -2.01 11.37
N ASP A 268 14.67 -2.02 12.23
CA ASP A 268 15.35 -3.23 12.70
C ASP A 268 14.35 -4.22 13.35
N ALA A 269 13.41 -3.70 14.14
CA ALA A 269 12.36 -4.52 14.75
C ALA A 269 11.33 -5.02 13.70
N LEU A 270 10.94 -4.13 12.77
CA LEU A 270 9.98 -4.39 11.70
C LEU A 270 10.47 -5.36 10.62
N GLU A 271 11.75 -5.74 10.63
CA GLU A 271 12.27 -6.82 9.77
C GLU A 271 11.63 -8.18 10.10
N ASN A 272 11.03 -8.35 11.28
CA ASN A 272 10.37 -9.57 11.73
C ASN A 272 8.84 -9.55 11.52
N VAL A 273 8.33 -8.62 10.71
CA VAL A 273 6.89 -8.48 10.48
C VAL A 273 6.28 -9.72 9.83
N ASN A 274 5.15 -10.17 10.36
CA ASN A 274 4.38 -11.26 9.78
C ASN A 274 3.70 -10.81 8.48
N SER A 275 4.03 -11.49 7.38
CA SER A 275 3.59 -11.13 6.02
C SER A 275 2.07 -11.19 5.78
N LYS A 276 1.30 -11.75 6.73
CA LYS A 276 -0.17 -11.80 6.66
C LYS A 276 -0.85 -10.48 6.99
N TYR A 277 -0.19 -9.58 7.74
CA TYR A 277 -0.80 -8.31 8.15
C TYR A 277 -0.49 -7.20 7.15
N GLN A 278 -1.28 -7.15 6.08
CA GLN A 278 -1.10 -6.17 5.00
C GLN A 278 -1.14 -4.71 5.51
N GLY A 279 -1.98 -4.40 6.51
CA GLY A 279 -2.03 -3.05 7.09
C GLY A 279 -0.70 -2.62 7.72
N THR A 280 0.01 -3.54 8.37
CA THR A 280 1.34 -3.29 8.93
C THR A 280 2.36 -3.06 7.82
N ILE A 281 2.33 -3.87 6.75
CA ILE A 281 3.23 -3.71 5.60
C ILE A 281 3.00 -2.36 4.90
N ASN A 282 1.74 -1.95 4.72
CA ASN A 282 1.41 -0.66 4.11
C ASN A 282 1.95 0.51 4.93
N ASN A 283 1.79 0.48 6.26
CA ASN A 283 2.34 1.50 7.15
C ASN A 283 3.86 1.62 7.02
N ILE A 284 4.56 0.48 6.90
CA ILE A 284 6.01 0.45 6.66
C ILE A 284 6.32 1.07 5.30
N GLY A 285 5.58 0.71 4.26
CA GLY A 285 5.72 1.28 2.91
C GLY A 285 5.69 2.81 2.92
N TYR A 286 4.72 3.42 3.60
CA TYR A 286 4.66 4.88 3.75
C TYR A 286 5.89 5.44 4.48
N GLY A 287 6.35 4.76 5.54
CA GLY A 287 7.59 5.15 6.23
C GLY A 287 8.83 5.08 5.32
N LEU A 288 8.91 4.08 4.43
CA LEU A 288 10.01 3.97 3.47
C LEU A 288 9.96 5.06 2.40
N GLN A 289 8.77 5.45 1.93
CA GLN A 289 8.63 6.59 1.01
C GLN A 289 9.15 7.89 1.62
N TYR A 290 8.82 8.13 2.90
CA TYR A 290 9.38 9.27 3.62
C TYR A 290 10.91 9.24 3.68
N LEU A 291 11.53 8.08 3.95
CA LEU A 291 12.99 7.94 3.96
C LEU A 291 13.62 8.19 2.58
N LEU A 292 12.93 7.84 1.48
CA LEU A 292 13.37 8.21 0.13
C LEU A 292 13.34 9.74 -0.08
N GLU A 293 12.29 10.40 0.42
CA GLU A 293 12.15 11.86 0.37
C GLU A 293 13.21 12.58 1.22
N ASP A 294 13.58 12.02 2.38
CA ASP A 294 14.59 12.57 3.29
C ASP A 294 16.05 12.18 2.94
N ASN A 295 16.28 11.64 1.73
CA ASN A 295 17.60 11.19 1.25
C ASN A 295 18.23 10.06 2.08
N GLN A 296 17.43 9.28 2.82
CA GLN A 296 17.87 8.11 3.60
C GLN A 296 17.74 6.81 2.79
N GLY A 297 18.06 6.85 1.50
CA GLY A 297 17.90 5.74 0.57
C GLY A 297 18.56 4.43 1.02
N ASP A 298 19.75 4.51 1.62
CA ASP A 298 20.48 3.33 2.11
C ASP A 298 19.71 2.56 3.20
N MET A 299 18.93 3.25 4.04
CA MET A 299 18.07 2.60 5.03
C MET A 299 16.96 1.79 4.36
N VAL A 300 16.37 2.34 3.29
CA VAL A 300 15.34 1.66 2.49
C VAL A 300 15.91 0.40 1.83
N VAL A 301 17.10 0.52 1.21
CA VAL A 301 17.79 -0.62 0.59
C VAL A 301 18.05 -1.73 1.62
N ASN A 302 18.58 -1.38 2.78
CA ASN A 302 18.91 -2.35 3.83
C ASN A 302 17.65 -3.02 4.38
N TYR A 303 16.60 -2.24 4.68
CA TYR A 303 15.36 -2.79 5.21
C TYR A 303 14.69 -3.78 4.24
N LEU A 304 14.54 -3.40 2.97
CA LEU A 304 13.95 -4.29 1.96
C LEU A 304 14.75 -5.59 1.81
N GLU A 305 16.08 -5.49 1.80
CA GLU A 305 16.97 -6.65 1.72
C GLU A 305 16.81 -7.59 2.92
N GLN A 306 16.93 -7.07 4.16
CA GLN A 306 16.85 -7.90 5.36
C GLN A 306 15.47 -8.52 5.54
N THR A 307 14.42 -7.74 5.28
CA THR A 307 13.03 -8.19 5.44
C THR A 307 12.71 -9.33 4.47
N LEU A 308 13.14 -9.24 3.20
CA LEU A 308 12.94 -10.31 2.22
C LEU A 308 13.78 -11.56 2.50
N ILE A 309 14.97 -11.41 3.10
CA ILE A 309 15.79 -12.54 3.54
C ILE A 309 15.12 -13.27 4.71
N LYS A 310 14.67 -12.53 5.73
CA LYS A 310 14.06 -13.08 6.94
C LYS A 310 12.66 -13.64 6.69
N ASN A 311 11.94 -13.11 5.71
CA ASN A 311 10.56 -13.49 5.40
C ASN A 311 10.41 -13.99 3.95
N PRO A 312 10.80 -15.24 3.62
CA PRO A 312 10.70 -15.78 2.26
C PRO A 312 9.27 -15.80 1.66
N GLY A 313 8.23 -15.70 2.51
CA GLY A 313 6.84 -15.61 2.09
C GLY A 313 6.35 -14.20 1.78
N LEU A 314 7.14 -13.17 2.09
CA LEU A 314 6.82 -11.77 1.77
C LEU A 314 7.22 -11.46 0.33
N SER A 315 6.30 -10.90 -0.44
CA SER A 315 6.56 -10.45 -1.80
C SER A 315 7.01 -9.00 -1.78
N ILE A 316 8.05 -8.67 -2.56
CA ILE A 316 8.45 -7.28 -2.79
C ILE A 316 7.32 -6.42 -3.40
N LYS A 317 6.36 -7.06 -4.09
CA LYS A 317 5.18 -6.40 -4.65
C LYS A 317 4.22 -5.86 -3.59
N SER A 318 4.35 -6.30 -2.33
CA SER A 318 3.58 -5.75 -1.21
C SER A 318 4.00 -4.33 -0.83
N PHE A 319 5.11 -3.82 -1.37
CA PHE A 319 5.59 -2.44 -1.23
C PHE A 319 5.36 -1.64 -2.52
N ASP A 320 4.18 -1.76 -3.11
CA ASP A 320 3.83 -1.24 -4.44
C ASP A 320 4.07 0.27 -4.59
N ASP A 321 3.68 1.08 -3.62
CA ASP A 321 3.89 2.53 -3.61
C ASP A 321 5.38 2.88 -3.59
N VAL A 322 6.19 2.16 -2.79
CA VAL A 322 7.65 2.30 -2.76
C VAL A 322 8.26 1.95 -4.12
N LEU A 323 7.79 0.87 -4.76
CA LEU A 323 8.28 0.47 -6.09
C LEU A 323 7.97 1.54 -7.14
N ARG A 324 6.77 2.13 -7.11
CA ARG A 324 6.39 3.23 -8.01
C ARG A 324 7.32 4.43 -7.84
N ASP A 325 7.60 4.84 -6.61
CA ASP A 325 8.52 5.96 -6.33
C ASP A 325 9.96 5.63 -6.74
N LEU A 326 10.45 4.43 -6.44
CA LEU A 326 11.77 3.97 -6.87
C LEU A 326 11.95 4.07 -8.38
N LYS A 327 10.93 3.72 -9.16
CA LYS A 327 10.98 3.82 -10.62
C LYS A 327 10.86 5.27 -11.11
N GLN A 328 9.93 6.04 -10.57
CA GLN A 328 9.58 7.36 -11.13
C GLN A 328 10.52 8.48 -10.66
N LYS A 329 10.93 8.44 -9.39
CA LYS A 329 11.66 9.53 -8.72
C LYS A 329 13.08 9.11 -8.33
N TYR A 330 13.27 7.85 -7.92
CA TYR A 330 14.52 7.39 -7.30
C TYR A 330 15.22 6.26 -8.07
N GLN A 331 15.22 6.35 -9.41
CA GLN A 331 15.83 5.34 -10.29
C GLN A 331 17.28 4.96 -9.93
N PRO A 332 18.16 5.87 -9.46
CA PRO A 332 19.50 5.50 -8.98
C PRO A 332 19.48 4.50 -7.82
N ILE A 333 18.54 4.65 -6.88
CA ILE A 333 18.38 3.72 -5.75
C ILE A 333 17.82 2.39 -6.25
N LEU A 334 16.88 2.40 -7.19
CA LEU A 334 16.40 1.16 -7.83
C LEU A 334 17.56 0.37 -8.48
N ASN A 335 18.42 1.08 -9.22
CA ASN A 335 19.62 0.50 -9.83
C ASN A 335 20.58 -0.06 -8.77
N GLN A 336 20.79 0.66 -7.67
CA GLN A 336 21.60 0.22 -6.52
C GLN A 336 21.06 -1.09 -5.94
N ILE A 337 19.74 -1.17 -5.69
CA ILE A 337 19.06 -2.37 -5.18
C ILE A 337 19.29 -3.55 -6.11
N ILE A 338 18.98 -3.39 -7.40
CA ILE A 338 19.08 -4.46 -8.39
C ILE A 338 20.52 -4.96 -8.51
N THR A 339 21.49 -4.05 -8.60
CA THR A 339 22.91 -4.43 -8.63
C THR A 339 23.33 -5.18 -7.38
N LYS A 340 22.98 -4.67 -6.19
CA LYS A 340 23.32 -5.30 -4.91
C LYS A 340 22.74 -6.71 -4.79
N TRP A 341 21.47 -6.87 -5.15
CA TRP A 341 20.77 -8.15 -5.08
C TRP A 341 21.30 -9.18 -6.07
N LEU A 342 21.64 -8.78 -7.30
CA LEU A 342 22.28 -9.67 -8.27
C LEU A 342 23.70 -10.07 -7.84
N ILE A 343 24.49 -9.13 -7.28
CA ILE A 343 25.81 -9.43 -6.70
C ILE A 343 25.69 -10.46 -5.57
N SER A 344 24.67 -10.35 -4.73
CA SER A 344 24.50 -11.25 -3.57
C SER A 344 24.35 -12.72 -3.96
N GLY A 345 23.82 -13.00 -5.16
CA GLY A 345 23.47 -14.36 -5.59
C GLY A 345 22.36 -15.03 -4.78
N ASN A 346 21.75 -14.33 -3.80
CA ASN A 346 20.67 -14.87 -3.00
C ASN A 346 19.42 -15.08 -3.87
N ILE A 347 18.85 -16.29 -3.85
CA ILE A 347 17.75 -16.67 -4.72
C ILE A 347 16.49 -15.82 -4.45
N ASN A 348 16.19 -15.51 -3.19
CA ASN A 348 15.01 -14.71 -2.84
C ASN A 348 15.15 -13.26 -3.33
N LEU A 349 16.33 -12.66 -3.14
CA LEU A 349 16.59 -11.30 -3.62
C LEU A 349 16.65 -11.22 -5.15
N CYS A 350 17.29 -12.19 -5.81
CA CYS A 350 17.30 -12.23 -7.28
C CYS A 350 15.90 -12.47 -7.86
N LYS A 351 15.08 -13.30 -7.21
CA LYS A 351 13.66 -13.44 -7.57
C LYS A 351 12.91 -12.13 -7.37
N ALA A 352 13.17 -11.41 -6.29
CA ALA A 352 12.58 -10.11 -6.04
C ALA A 352 12.95 -9.10 -7.14
N VAL A 353 14.16 -9.13 -7.72
CA VAL A 353 14.51 -8.33 -8.91
C VAL A 353 13.54 -8.61 -10.06
N MET A 354 13.31 -9.88 -10.39
CA MET A 354 12.34 -10.28 -11.43
C MET A 354 10.92 -9.79 -11.10
N ASP A 355 10.50 -9.91 -9.84
CA ASP A 355 9.20 -9.48 -9.36
C ASP A 355 9.00 -7.95 -9.42
N ILE A 356 10.05 -7.16 -9.16
CA ILE A 356 10.02 -5.70 -9.31
C ILE A 356 9.76 -5.31 -10.77
N ILE A 357 10.48 -5.92 -11.72
CA ILE A 357 10.29 -5.58 -13.14
C ILE A 357 8.93 -6.06 -13.62
N GLY A 358 8.51 -7.26 -13.20
CA GLY A 358 7.19 -7.82 -13.51
C GLY A 358 6.01 -7.02 -12.95
N PHE A 359 6.20 -6.26 -11.87
CA PHE A 359 5.16 -5.42 -11.26
C PHE A 359 4.63 -4.34 -12.22
N PHE A 360 5.44 -3.87 -13.17
CA PHE A 360 5.05 -2.79 -14.09
C PHE A 360 4.46 -3.27 -15.43
N HIS A 361 4.03 -4.53 -15.51
CA HIS A 361 3.20 -5.11 -16.58
C HIS A 361 3.33 -4.48 -17.99
N GLY A 362 4.40 -4.82 -18.71
CA GLY A 362 4.57 -4.44 -20.13
C GLY A 362 5.29 -3.10 -20.37
N GLU A 363 5.65 -2.37 -19.31
CA GLU A 363 6.56 -1.24 -19.45
C GLU A 363 8.01 -1.69 -19.64
N ASN A 364 8.65 -1.20 -20.70
CA ASN A 364 10.07 -1.42 -20.96
C ASN A 364 10.92 -0.61 -19.98
N ILE A 365 11.31 -1.23 -18.86
CA ILE A 365 12.13 -0.58 -17.84
C ILE A 365 13.59 -0.62 -18.27
N ILE A 366 14.19 0.57 -18.42
CA ILE A 366 15.62 0.72 -18.66
C ILE A 366 16.34 0.71 -17.31
N LEU A 367 17.07 -0.37 -17.07
CA LEU A 367 17.95 -0.53 -15.92
C LEU A 367 19.39 -0.14 -16.25
N SER A 368 20.12 0.34 -15.25
CA SER A 368 21.57 0.52 -15.31
C SER A 368 22.20 -0.09 -14.07
N ALA A 369 23.36 -0.71 -14.22
CA ALA A 369 24.11 -1.23 -13.09
C ALA A 369 24.73 -0.08 -12.29
N ASP A 370 24.67 -0.17 -10.97
CA ASP A 370 25.43 0.71 -10.11
C ASP A 370 26.92 0.37 -10.18
N LEU A 371 27.64 1.13 -11.02
CA LEU A 371 29.05 0.91 -11.27
C LEU A 371 29.92 1.13 -10.03
N ASN A 372 29.46 1.87 -9.02
CA ASN A 372 30.23 2.08 -7.80
C ASN A 372 30.37 0.78 -7.00
N GLN A 373 29.34 -0.08 -7.02
CA GLN A 373 29.39 -1.41 -6.39
C GLN A 373 30.26 -2.41 -7.15
N LEU A 374 30.50 -2.18 -8.45
CA LEU A 374 31.15 -3.14 -9.35
C LEU A 374 32.61 -2.80 -9.69
N LYS A 375 33.00 -1.53 -9.70
CA LYS A 375 34.36 -1.09 -10.12
C LYS A 375 35.49 -1.70 -9.28
N THR A 376 35.22 -1.97 -8.01
CA THR A 376 36.20 -2.53 -7.06
C THR A 376 36.17 -4.05 -7.00
N GLN A 377 35.25 -4.68 -7.74
CA GLN A 377 35.06 -6.13 -7.73
C GLN A 377 35.93 -6.81 -8.77
N ASP A 378 36.22 -8.08 -8.52
CA ASP A 378 36.95 -8.92 -9.46
C ASP A 378 36.18 -9.14 -10.77
N SER A 379 36.93 -9.34 -11.84
CA SER A 379 36.39 -9.62 -13.18
C SER A 379 35.40 -10.80 -13.18
N ALA A 380 35.62 -11.82 -12.35
CA ALA A 380 34.71 -12.95 -12.20
C ALA A 380 33.31 -12.53 -11.69
N ILE A 381 33.24 -11.53 -10.80
CA ILE A 381 31.98 -11.01 -10.25
C ILE A 381 31.20 -10.27 -11.33
N HIS A 382 31.87 -9.55 -12.24
CA HIS A 382 31.17 -8.89 -13.36
C HIS A 382 30.45 -9.91 -14.23
N LEU A 383 31.12 -11.01 -14.58
CA LEU A 383 30.52 -12.07 -15.38
C LEU A 383 29.39 -12.78 -14.61
N PHE A 384 29.57 -13.05 -13.33
CA PHE A 384 28.54 -13.63 -12.46
C PHE A 384 27.26 -12.78 -12.44
N VAL A 385 27.39 -11.47 -12.22
CA VAL A 385 26.25 -10.53 -12.20
C VAL A 385 25.52 -10.49 -13.55
N ILE A 386 26.26 -10.54 -14.67
CA ILE A 386 25.67 -10.59 -16.00
C ILE A 386 24.87 -11.88 -16.21
N LYS A 387 25.42 -13.03 -15.84
CA LYS A 387 24.69 -14.30 -15.90
C LYS A 387 23.44 -14.26 -15.03
N LYS A 388 23.52 -13.69 -13.81
CA LYS A 388 22.35 -13.48 -12.94
C LYS A 388 21.28 -12.61 -13.60
N ALA A 389 21.68 -11.49 -14.20
CA ALA A 389 20.77 -10.62 -14.93
C ALA A 389 20.06 -11.39 -16.06
N ILE A 390 20.79 -12.17 -16.86
CA ILE A 390 20.19 -13.00 -17.92
C ILE A 390 19.22 -14.03 -17.32
N GLY A 391 19.65 -14.79 -16.31
CA GLY A 391 18.85 -15.83 -15.69
C GLY A 391 17.50 -15.30 -15.17
N TRP A 392 17.51 -14.18 -14.46
CA TRP A 392 16.31 -13.63 -13.81
C TRP A 392 15.49 -12.67 -14.67
N LEU A 393 16.12 -11.98 -15.63
CA LEU A 393 15.47 -10.97 -16.46
C LEU A 393 15.29 -11.37 -17.93
N PHE A 394 15.48 -12.65 -18.29
CA PHE A 394 15.35 -13.13 -19.67
C PHE A 394 14.04 -12.73 -20.36
N TYR A 395 12.91 -12.80 -19.65
CA TYR A 395 11.59 -12.40 -20.15
C TYR A 395 11.32 -10.89 -20.09
N TYR A 396 12.28 -10.13 -19.55
CA TYR A 396 12.27 -8.67 -19.47
C TYR A 396 13.46 -8.15 -20.30
N GLN A 397 13.46 -8.46 -21.60
CA GLN A 397 14.62 -8.33 -22.49
C GLN A 397 15.24 -6.93 -22.48
N THR A 398 14.43 -5.87 -22.45
CA THR A 398 14.95 -4.49 -22.39
C THR A 398 15.73 -4.25 -21.10
N SER A 399 15.20 -4.68 -19.95
CA SER A 399 15.83 -4.53 -18.65
C SER A 399 17.12 -5.36 -18.55
N ALA A 400 17.13 -6.59 -19.06
CA ALA A 400 18.32 -7.43 -19.09
C ALA A 400 19.43 -6.79 -19.94
N VAL A 401 19.12 -6.38 -21.17
CA VAL A 401 20.10 -5.82 -22.10
C VAL A 401 20.61 -4.47 -21.61
N SER A 402 19.73 -3.56 -21.18
CA SER A 402 20.18 -2.23 -20.73
C SER A 402 21.10 -2.34 -19.50
N PHE A 403 20.78 -3.25 -18.57
CA PHE A 403 21.62 -3.52 -17.40
C PHE A 403 23.00 -4.04 -17.82
N ILE A 404 23.08 -5.06 -18.68
CA ILE A 404 24.36 -5.64 -19.14
C ILE A 404 25.17 -4.60 -19.92
N VAL A 405 24.53 -3.85 -20.82
CA VAL A 405 25.20 -2.84 -21.65
C VAL A 405 25.79 -1.71 -20.80
N SER A 406 25.12 -1.33 -19.71
CA SER A 406 25.64 -0.32 -18.78
C SER A 406 26.97 -0.73 -18.12
N MET A 407 27.25 -2.05 -18.01
CA MET A 407 28.48 -2.60 -17.45
C MET A 407 29.62 -2.71 -18.46
N VAL A 408 29.35 -2.70 -19.77
CA VAL A 408 30.33 -3.00 -20.84
C VAL A 408 31.64 -2.22 -20.71
N GLU A 409 31.56 -0.97 -20.26
CA GLU A 409 32.71 -0.09 -20.23
C GLU A 409 33.72 -0.45 -19.14
N ILE A 410 33.27 -1.08 -18.05
CA ILE A 410 34.14 -1.52 -16.94
C ILE A 410 34.71 -2.93 -17.16
N LEU A 411 34.24 -3.68 -18.15
CA LEU A 411 34.69 -5.05 -18.43
C LEU A 411 36.10 -5.09 -19.04
N ASP A 412 36.87 -6.12 -18.69
CA ASP A 412 38.14 -6.44 -19.34
C ASP A 412 37.93 -7.08 -20.74
N LYS A 413 39.02 -7.30 -21.48
CA LYS A 413 38.94 -7.81 -22.85
C LYS A 413 38.40 -9.24 -22.96
N ASP A 414 38.61 -10.07 -21.93
CA ASP A 414 38.21 -11.47 -21.95
C ASP A 414 36.72 -11.60 -21.64
N ASN A 415 36.26 -10.91 -20.59
CA ASN A 415 34.84 -10.79 -20.27
C ASN A 415 34.05 -10.12 -21.39
N LEU A 416 34.60 -9.12 -22.09
CA LEU A 416 33.91 -8.48 -23.21
C LEU A 416 33.52 -9.49 -24.31
N LYS A 417 34.37 -10.48 -24.60
CA LYS A 417 34.06 -11.51 -25.60
C LYS A 417 32.94 -12.43 -25.11
N ILE A 418 33.03 -12.88 -23.85
CA ILE A 418 32.02 -13.74 -23.23
C ILE A 418 30.67 -13.02 -23.18
N VAL A 419 30.66 -11.74 -22.83
CA VAL A 419 29.43 -10.93 -22.78
C VAL A 419 28.86 -10.69 -24.17
N GLU A 420 29.69 -10.51 -25.19
CA GLU A 420 29.21 -10.46 -26.59
C GLU A 420 28.56 -11.79 -27.00
N GLU A 421 29.09 -12.92 -26.55
CA GLU A 421 28.46 -14.24 -26.76
C GLU A 421 27.12 -14.36 -26.02
N LEU A 422 27.06 -13.99 -24.74
CA LEU A 422 25.85 -14.06 -23.91
C LEU A 422 24.74 -13.10 -24.35
N LEU A 423 25.10 -11.92 -24.87
CA LEU A 423 24.15 -10.99 -25.49
C LEU A 423 23.62 -11.55 -26.81
N PHE A 424 24.44 -12.26 -27.57
CA PHE A 424 23.99 -12.89 -28.81
C PHE A 424 23.06 -14.08 -28.51
N ASP A 425 23.50 -15.01 -27.67
CA ASP A 425 22.80 -16.23 -27.27
C ASP A 425 22.83 -16.35 -25.73
N PRO A 426 21.68 -16.28 -25.03
CA PRO A 426 20.31 -16.49 -25.55
C PRO A 426 19.56 -15.25 -26.02
N LEU A 427 20.04 -14.05 -25.71
CA LEU A 427 19.18 -12.85 -25.75
C LEU A 427 18.78 -12.44 -27.18
N ILE A 428 19.73 -12.10 -28.06
CA ILE A 428 19.42 -11.63 -29.42
C ILE A 428 18.80 -12.74 -30.28
N VAL A 429 19.24 -13.99 -30.16
CA VAL A 429 18.61 -15.11 -30.89
C VAL A 429 17.13 -15.25 -30.48
N SER A 430 16.81 -15.00 -29.21
CA SER A 430 15.42 -15.06 -28.73
C SER A 430 14.58 -13.84 -29.13
N TYR A 431 15.14 -12.63 -29.02
CA TYR A 431 14.43 -11.35 -29.16
C TYR A 431 15.16 -10.39 -30.11
N SER A 432 15.36 -10.83 -31.35
CA SER A 432 16.25 -10.16 -32.32
C SER A 432 15.88 -8.70 -32.57
N LYS A 433 14.59 -8.41 -32.78
CA LYS A 433 14.12 -7.08 -33.12
C LYS A 433 14.18 -6.13 -31.92
N GLU A 434 13.54 -6.50 -30.81
CA GLU A 434 13.40 -5.66 -29.62
C GLU A 434 14.76 -5.28 -29.03
N ILE A 435 15.70 -6.24 -29.00
CA ILE A 435 17.03 -5.99 -28.44
C ILE A 435 17.86 -5.10 -29.35
N ILE A 436 17.82 -5.32 -30.67
CA ILE A 436 18.57 -4.46 -31.60
C ILE A 436 18.01 -3.04 -31.62
N ASP A 437 16.69 -2.90 -31.59
CA ASP A 437 16.04 -1.58 -31.49
C ASP A 437 16.43 -0.89 -30.18
N CYS A 438 16.46 -1.63 -29.05
CA CYS A 438 16.96 -1.13 -27.77
C CYS A 438 18.43 -0.67 -27.87
N LEU A 439 19.33 -1.50 -28.40
CA LEU A 439 20.75 -1.16 -28.56
C LEU A 439 20.97 0.05 -29.48
N LYS A 440 20.20 0.19 -30.55
CA LYS A 440 20.26 1.33 -31.47
C LYS A 440 19.71 2.62 -30.86
N SER A 441 18.81 2.51 -29.89
CA SER A 441 18.22 3.66 -29.20
C SER A 441 19.17 4.35 -28.20
N ILE A 442 20.31 3.73 -27.88
CA ILE A 442 21.32 4.29 -26.98
C ILE A 442 21.96 5.53 -27.61
N ASP A 443 21.71 6.70 -27.03
CA ASP A 443 22.34 7.96 -27.47
C ASP A 443 23.82 7.99 -27.08
N LYS A 444 24.68 8.37 -28.04
CA LYS A 444 26.14 8.52 -27.89
C LYS A 444 26.82 7.38 -27.10
N PRO A 445 26.80 6.14 -27.60
CA PRO A 445 27.46 5.02 -26.94
C PRO A 445 28.97 5.26 -26.82
N LYS A 446 29.54 4.89 -25.67
CA LYS A 446 30.99 4.89 -25.43
C LYS A 446 31.70 3.86 -26.31
N ALA A 447 33.03 3.90 -26.34
CA ALA A 447 33.84 3.20 -27.35
C ALA A 447 33.64 1.67 -27.35
N LYS A 448 33.64 1.02 -26.18
CA LYS A 448 33.45 -0.44 -26.10
C LYS A 448 32.00 -0.80 -26.42
N THR A 449 31.03 -0.06 -25.89
CA THR A 449 29.61 -0.25 -26.18
C THR A 449 29.31 -0.13 -27.68
N LYS A 450 29.82 0.93 -28.34
CA LYS A 450 29.65 1.13 -29.79
C LYS A 450 30.22 -0.03 -30.59
N LYS A 451 31.36 -0.58 -30.18
CA LYS A 451 31.99 -1.74 -30.84
C LYS A 451 31.12 -2.99 -30.70
N ILE A 452 30.62 -3.29 -29.49
CA ILE A 452 29.73 -4.43 -29.25
C ILE A 452 28.46 -4.32 -30.11
N ILE A 453 27.80 -3.15 -30.13
CA ILE A 453 26.57 -2.95 -30.91
C ILE A 453 26.81 -3.23 -32.40
N LEU A 454 27.92 -2.74 -32.95
CA LEU A 454 28.28 -2.98 -34.35
C LEU A 454 28.56 -4.47 -34.63
N ASN A 455 29.28 -5.16 -33.74
CA ASN A 455 29.58 -6.57 -33.88
C ASN A 455 28.30 -7.43 -33.82
N LEU A 456 27.46 -7.20 -32.81
CA LEU A 456 26.20 -7.92 -32.62
C LEU A 456 25.26 -7.72 -33.82
N SER A 457 25.17 -6.49 -34.34
CA SER A 457 24.35 -6.20 -35.52
C SER A 457 24.82 -6.97 -36.76
N LYS A 458 26.13 -6.98 -37.02
CA LYS A 458 26.72 -7.76 -38.14
C LYS A 458 26.53 -9.26 -37.96
N ARG A 459 26.70 -9.76 -36.73
CA ARG A 459 26.53 -11.17 -36.41
C ARG A 459 25.08 -11.61 -36.61
N LEU A 460 24.12 -10.76 -36.23
CA LEU A 460 22.70 -11.02 -36.45
C LEU A 460 22.33 -11.01 -37.93
N GLU A 461 22.82 -10.03 -38.70
CA GLU A 461 22.60 -9.97 -40.15
C GLU A 461 23.15 -11.23 -40.83
N LYS A 462 24.36 -11.66 -40.46
CA LYS A 462 24.93 -12.92 -40.92
C LYS A 462 24.05 -14.12 -40.53
N TYR A 463 23.60 -14.19 -39.28
CA TYR A 463 22.74 -15.27 -38.81
C TYR A 463 21.43 -15.37 -39.60
N HIS A 464 20.77 -14.25 -39.89
CA HIS A 464 19.58 -14.23 -40.74
C HIS A 464 19.87 -14.64 -42.18
N ASN A 465 20.96 -14.16 -42.78
CA ASN A 465 21.37 -14.56 -44.13
C ASN A 465 21.66 -16.07 -44.21
N ASP A 466 22.31 -16.64 -43.19
CA ASP A 466 22.61 -18.07 -43.10
C ASP A 466 21.31 -18.89 -42.95
N LEU A 467 20.33 -18.41 -42.18
CA LEU A 467 19.00 -19.03 -42.06
C LEU A 467 18.20 -18.97 -43.38
N ASP A 468 18.20 -17.83 -44.05
CA ASP A 468 17.51 -17.66 -45.34
C ASP A 468 18.12 -18.58 -46.40
N SER A 469 19.45 -18.71 -46.41
CA SER A 469 20.16 -19.63 -47.31
C SER A 469 19.83 -21.10 -47.02
N ALA A 470 19.60 -21.46 -45.76
CA ALA A 470 19.17 -22.80 -45.38
C ALA A 470 17.74 -23.11 -45.85
N TRP A 471 16.88 -22.09 -45.98
CA TRP A 471 15.51 -22.24 -46.48
C TRP A 471 15.47 -22.71 -47.94
N ASP A 472 16.52 -22.47 -48.72
CA ASP A 472 16.62 -22.97 -50.11
C ASP A 472 16.82 -24.51 -50.18
N ILE A 473 17.17 -25.14 -49.06
CA ILE A 473 17.33 -26.60 -48.96
C ILE A 473 15.96 -27.24 -48.72
N LYS A 474 15.36 -27.78 -49.79
CA LYS A 474 14.00 -28.35 -49.76
C LYS A 474 13.84 -29.48 -48.74
N GLU A 475 14.90 -30.26 -48.48
CA GLU A 475 14.91 -31.35 -47.52
C GLU A 475 14.75 -30.89 -46.06
N LEU A 476 15.07 -29.63 -45.77
CA LEU A 476 14.93 -29.03 -44.43
C LEU A 476 13.59 -28.31 -44.25
N GLN A 477 12.79 -28.17 -45.31
CA GLN A 477 11.50 -27.50 -45.22
C GLN A 477 10.43 -28.43 -44.62
N PRO A 478 9.62 -27.94 -43.67
CA PRO A 478 8.46 -28.69 -43.20
C PRO A 478 7.45 -28.83 -44.34
N SER A 479 6.78 -29.99 -44.42
CA SER A 479 5.65 -30.19 -45.32
C SER A 479 4.48 -29.25 -44.99
N GLU A 480 3.62 -28.98 -45.97
CA GLU A 480 2.42 -28.14 -45.75
C GLU A 480 1.52 -28.70 -44.64
N GLU A 481 1.39 -30.02 -44.53
CA GLU A 481 0.63 -30.66 -43.45
C GLU A 481 1.23 -30.38 -42.06
N GLN A 482 2.55 -30.36 -41.94
CA GLN A 482 3.25 -30.01 -40.70
C GLN A 482 3.07 -28.52 -40.37
N LYS A 483 3.16 -27.62 -41.37
CA LYS A 483 2.92 -26.19 -41.19
C LYS A 483 1.49 -25.92 -40.70
N GLU A 484 0.49 -26.49 -41.36
CA GLU A 484 -0.91 -26.37 -40.94
C GLU A 484 -1.14 -26.92 -39.53
N SER A 485 -0.56 -28.08 -39.23
CA SER A 485 -0.69 -28.70 -37.91
C SER A 485 -0.06 -27.85 -36.82
N TYR A 486 1.11 -27.25 -37.08
CA TYR A 486 1.74 -26.30 -36.18
C TYR A 486 0.89 -25.03 -36.00
N HIS A 487 0.37 -24.43 -37.07
CA HIS A 487 -0.52 -23.27 -36.97
C HIS A 487 -1.78 -23.57 -36.14
N ARG A 488 -2.41 -24.74 -36.34
CA ARG A 488 -3.56 -25.19 -35.52
C ARG A 488 -3.19 -25.35 -34.05
N TYR A 489 -2.03 -25.96 -33.77
CA TYR A 489 -1.53 -26.13 -32.41
C TYR A 489 -1.26 -24.79 -31.73
N HIS A 490 -0.53 -23.90 -32.39
CA HIS A 490 -0.19 -22.57 -31.89
C HIS A 490 -1.44 -21.71 -31.62
N ASN A 491 -2.41 -21.72 -32.55
CA ASN A 491 -3.68 -21.01 -32.37
C ASN A 491 -4.46 -21.51 -31.15
N ARG A 492 -4.44 -22.83 -30.88
CA ARG A 492 -5.07 -23.41 -29.69
C ARG A 492 -4.36 -22.99 -28.41
N LEU A 493 -3.02 -22.99 -28.40
CA LEU A 493 -2.23 -22.53 -27.26
C LEU A 493 -2.52 -21.06 -26.94
N MET A 494 -2.47 -20.18 -27.94
CA MET A 494 -2.75 -18.75 -27.73
C MET A 494 -4.20 -18.50 -27.26
N SER A 495 -5.17 -19.24 -27.81
CA SER A 495 -6.55 -19.16 -27.35
C SER A 495 -6.71 -19.58 -25.89
N LYS A 496 -5.99 -20.64 -25.48
CA LYS A 496 -5.99 -21.11 -24.09
C LYS A 496 -5.34 -20.09 -23.14
N ALA A 497 -4.17 -19.57 -23.50
CA ALA A 497 -3.47 -18.55 -22.72
C ALA A 497 -4.31 -17.28 -22.56
N MET A 498 -4.96 -16.82 -23.63
CA MET A 498 -5.88 -15.68 -23.57
C MET A 498 -7.07 -15.96 -22.64
N ASN A 499 -7.67 -17.14 -22.72
CA ASN A 499 -8.79 -17.52 -21.85
C ASN A 499 -8.37 -17.65 -20.38
N GLU A 500 -7.14 -18.09 -20.09
CA GLU A 500 -6.59 -18.12 -18.73
C GLU A 500 -6.36 -16.69 -18.21
N SER A 501 -5.73 -15.82 -19.00
CA SER A 501 -5.52 -14.41 -18.63
C SER A 501 -6.82 -13.65 -18.38
N LYS A 502 -7.89 -13.95 -19.12
CA LYS A 502 -9.22 -13.36 -18.89
C LYS A 502 -9.76 -13.64 -17.49
N LYS A 503 -9.46 -14.79 -16.90
CA LYS A 503 -9.95 -15.18 -15.55
C LYS A 503 -9.38 -14.29 -14.46
N ASP A 504 -8.19 -13.72 -14.68
CA ASP A 504 -7.52 -12.86 -13.72
C ASP A 504 -8.01 -11.39 -13.81
N SER A 505 -8.85 -11.07 -14.80
CA SER A 505 -9.39 -9.72 -14.99
C SER A 505 -10.76 -9.55 -14.35
N VAL A 506 -10.79 -8.78 -13.27
CA VAL A 506 -12.04 -8.39 -12.58
C VAL A 506 -12.97 -7.63 -13.53
N PHE A 507 -12.44 -6.79 -14.41
CA PHE A 507 -13.25 -6.03 -15.36
C PHE A 507 -13.87 -6.89 -16.46
N LEU A 508 -13.11 -7.83 -17.03
CA LEU A 508 -13.64 -8.69 -18.09
C LEU A 508 -14.72 -9.65 -17.58
N SER A 509 -14.71 -9.98 -16.28
CA SER A 509 -15.78 -10.77 -15.66
C SER A 509 -17.13 -10.04 -15.60
N LEU A 510 -17.13 -8.70 -15.71
CA LEU A 510 -18.33 -7.85 -15.67
C LEU A 510 -18.90 -7.56 -17.08
N VAL A 511 -18.19 -7.97 -18.14
CA VAL A 511 -18.57 -7.68 -19.53
C VAL A 511 -19.10 -8.94 -20.20
N ASN A 512 -20.27 -8.85 -20.83
CA ASN A 512 -20.84 -9.95 -21.61
C ASN A 512 -20.07 -10.17 -22.92
N GLU A 513 -19.59 -11.40 -23.15
CA GLU A 513 -18.91 -11.78 -24.39
C GLU A 513 -19.89 -12.42 -25.38
N PHE A 514 -19.78 -12.05 -26.67
CA PHE A 514 -20.56 -12.64 -27.76
C PHE A 514 -19.63 -13.08 -28.89
N THR A 515 -19.76 -14.34 -29.35
CA THR A 515 -19.07 -14.82 -30.55
C THR A 515 -19.87 -14.44 -31.79
N VAL A 516 -19.32 -13.56 -32.62
CA VAL A 516 -19.93 -13.16 -33.90
C VAL A 516 -19.29 -13.96 -35.03
N LEU A 517 -20.08 -14.77 -35.73
CA LEU A 517 -19.61 -15.54 -36.89
C LEU A 517 -19.44 -14.65 -38.13
N TYR A 518 -20.32 -13.65 -38.30
CA TYR A 518 -20.33 -12.75 -39.46
C TYR A 518 -20.84 -11.35 -39.05
N GLY A 519 -20.28 -10.30 -39.65
CA GLY A 519 -20.73 -8.92 -39.45
C GLY A 519 -19.69 -8.01 -38.78
N ARG A 520 -19.87 -6.69 -38.91
CA ARG A 520 -18.94 -5.67 -38.40
C ARG A 520 -19.60 -4.64 -37.47
N ARG A 521 -20.88 -4.81 -37.14
CA ARG A 521 -21.68 -3.86 -36.36
C ARG A 521 -22.62 -4.58 -35.40
N SER A 522 -22.89 -3.98 -34.25
CA SER A 522 -24.01 -4.33 -33.37
C SER A 522 -25.14 -3.31 -33.49
N VAL A 523 -26.36 -3.73 -33.18
CA VAL A 523 -27.57 -2.90 -33.19
C VAL A 523 -28.25 -3.02 -31.83
N THR A 524 -28.48 -1.89 -31.17
CA THR A 524 -29.21 -1.82 -29.89
C THR A 524 -30.44 -0.92 -30.03
N TYR A 525 -31.51 -1.28 -29.33
CA TYR A 525 -32.76 -0.53 -29.27
C TYR A 525 -32.95 0.03 -27.86
N HIS A 526 -33.30 1.31 -27.73
CA HIS A 526 -33.58 1.95 -26.43
C HIS A 526 -35.02 2.48 -26.40
N PRO A 527 -35.87 2.04 -25.44
CA PRO A 527 -37.18 2.64 -25.23
C PRO A 527 -37.03 3.99 -24.50
N GLU A 528 -37.57 5.06 -25.07
CA GLU A 528 -37.86 6.27 -24.29
C GLU A 528 -39.02 6.00 -23.32
N LEU A 529 -38.95 6.57 -22.12
CA LEU A 529 -40.04 6.55 -21.13
C LEU A 529 -41.30 7.17 -21.75
N GLY A 530 -42.24 6.31 -22.19
CA GLY A 530 -43.53 6.70 -22.77
C GLY A 530 -43.78 6.30 -24.22
N SER A 531 -42.82 5.68 -24.92
CA SER A 531 -42.94 5.33 -26.36
C SER A 531 -42.76 3.82 -26.61
N ASN A 532 -43.19 3.36 -27.80
CA ASN A 532 -43.09 1.95 -28.21
C ASN A 532 -41.61 1.48 -28.19
N PRO A 533 -41.31 0.21 -27.85
CA PRO A 533 -39.95 -0.29 -27.60
C PRO A 533 -39.02 -0.37 -28.83
N LYS A 534 -39.30 0.35 -29.92
CA LYS A 534 -38.59 0.28 -31.21
C LYS A 534 -38.00 1.61 -31.71
N ASP A 535 -38.21 2.72 -31.01
CA ASP A 535 -38.10 4.03 -31.69
C ASP A 535 -36.69 4.61 -31.79
N ILE A 536 -35.68 4.04 -31.11
CA ILE A 536 -34.28 4.49 -31.26
C ILE A 536 -33.37 3.31 -31.55
N ARG A 537 -33.02 3.14 -32.83
CA ARG A 537 -32.00 2.18 -33.31
C ARG A 537 -30.63 2.82 -33.27
N GLN A 538 -29.73 2.31 -32.44
CA GLN A 538 -28.32 2.69 -32.43
C GLN A 538 -27.49 1.59 -33.09
N GLU A 539 -26.70 1.95 -34.11
CA GLU A 539 -25.68 1.07 -34.67
C GLU A 539 -24.32 1.44 -34.08
N MET A 540 -23.55 0.44 -33.64
CA MET A 540 -22.17 0.61 -33.24
C MET A 540 -21.28 -0.28 -34.10
N THR A 541 -20.22 0.28 -34.68
CA THR A 541 -19.23 -0.52 -35.42
C THR A 541 -18.29 -1.17 -34.41
N PHE A 542 -17.97 -2.45 -34.59
CA PHE A 542 -17.01 -3.14 -33.73
C PHE A 542 -15.64 -2.47 -33.88
N GLN A 543 -15.06 -2.08 -32.76
CA GLN A 543 -13.68 -1.62 -32.71
C GLN A 543 -12.76 -2.83 -32.58
N LYS A 544 -11.67 -2.83 -33.34
CA LYS A 544 -10.64 -3.85 -33.25
C LYS A 544 -9.55 -3.36 -32.31
N SER A 545 -9.28 -4.15 -31.27
CA SER A 545 -8.07 -4.02 -30.48
C SER A 545 -7.16 -5.19 -30.82
N GLU A 546 -5.96 -4.89 -31.30
CA GLU A 546 -4.92 -5.89 -31.55
C GLU A 546 -3.87 -5.78 -30.46
N PHE A 547 -3.43 -6.93 -29.97
CA PHE A 547 -2.30 -7.03 -29.06
C PHE A 547 -1.27 -7.96 -29.70
N SER A 548 -0.03 -7.51 -29.74
CA SER A 548 1.11 -8.31 -30.20
C SER A 548 1.95 -8.66 -28.99
N VAL A 549 2.36 -9.93 -28.91
CA VAL A 549 3.26 -10.42 -27.87
C VAL A 549 4.46 -11.05 -28.56
N THR A 550 5.65 -10.70 -28.12
CA THR A 550 6.89 -11.31 -28.60
C THR A 550 7.17 -12.57 -27.78
N ILE A 551 7.38 -13.70 -28.47
CA ILE A 551 7.72 -14.98 -27.85
C ILE A 551 9.19 -15.28 -28.17
N PRO A 552 10.02 -15.69 -27.20
CA PRO A 552 11.43 -16.01 -27.44
C PRO A 552 11.60 -17.16 -28.42
N SER A 553 12.33 -16.93 -29.51
CA SER A 553 12.55 -17.95 -30.55
C SER A 553 13.19 -19.23 -30.01
N LEU A 554 14.09 -19.13 -29.01
CA LEU A 554 14.76 -20.28 -28.42
C LEU A 554 13.82 -21.21 -27.64
N GLU A 555 12.65 -20.76 -27.18
CA GLU A 555 11.64 -21.67 -26.59
C GLU A 555 11.08 -22.66 -27.62
N PHE A 556 11.23 -22.39 -28.91
CA PHE A 556 10.84 -23.31 -29.98
C PHE A 556 12.04 -24.06 -30.58
N ILE A 557 13.20 -23.41 -30.66
CA ILE A 557 14.41 -23.98 -31.29
C ILE A 557 15.12 -24.95 -30.33
N ASP A 558 15.35 -24.54 -29.08
CA ASP A 558 16.01 -25.35 -28.06
C ASP A 558 15.44 -25.05 -26.65
N PRO A 559 14.19 -25.46 -26.38
CA PRO A 559 13.54 -25.19 -25.09
C PRO A 559 14.30 -25.77 -23.91
N HIS A 560 14.92 -26.94 -24.07
CA HIS A 560 15.62 -27.63 -23.00
C HIS A 560 16.97 -26.99 -22.69
N GLY A 561 17.75 -26.63 -23.72
CA GLY A 561 19.01 -25.92 -23.53
C GLY A 561 18.81 -24.53 -22.94
N LEU A 562 17.78 -23.80 -23.40
CA LEU A 562 17.42 -22.51 -22.82
C LEU A 562 17.02 -22.64 -21.34
N ASP A 563 16.08 -23.52 -21.01
CA ASP A 563 15.62 -23.70 -19.63
C ASP A 563 16.78 -24.15 -18.71
N TYR A 564 17.62 -25.08 -19.18
CA TYR A 564 18.81 -25.52 -18.44
C TYR A 564 19.78 -24.36 -18.19
N MET A 565 20.12 -23.59 -19.23
CA MET A 565 21.02 -22.44 -19.11
C MET A 565 20.49 -21.39 -18.13
N LEU A 566 19.21 -21.01 -18.23
CA LEU A 566 18.60 -20.04 -17.34
C LEU A 566 18.61 -20.54 -15.89
N ARG A 567 18.33 -21.82 -15.66
CA ARG A 567 18.42 -22.43 -14.31
C ARG A 567 19.84 -22.39 -13.77
N VAL A 568 20.84 -22.76 -14.58
CA VAL A 568 22.26 -22.72 -14.18
C VAL A 568 22.64 -21.30 -13.77
N PHE A 569 22.31 -20.29 -14.57
CA PHE A 569 22.57 -18.90 -14.23
C PHE A 569 21.85 -18.45 -12.95
N ARG A 570 20.60 -18.87 -12.75
CA ARG A 570 19.85 -18.59 -11.50
C ARG A 570 20.47 -19.28 -10.28
N SER A 571 20.96 -20.51 -10.42
CA SER A 571 21.51 -21.32 -9.32
C SER A 571 22.99 -21.10 -9.04
N GLU A 572 23.75 -20.49 -9.96
CA GLU A 572 25.19 -20.23 -9.80
C GLU A 572 25.47 -19.51 -8.47
N GLN A 573 26.49 -19.92 -7.73
CA GLN A 573 26.89 -19.25 -6.49
C GLN A 573 28.34 -18.82 -6.61
N LEU A 574 28.68 -17.68 -6.00
CA LEU A 574 30.08 -17.31 -5.81
C LEU A 574 30.70 -18.32 -4.83
N THR A 575 31.61 -19.15 -5.32
CA THR A 575 32.48 -19.95 -4.44
C THR A 575 33.28 -19.00 -3.58
N LYS A 576 33.09 -19.09 -2.25
CA LYS A 576 33.82 -18.29 -1.25
C LYS A 576 35.31 -18.61 -1.24
#